data_AF-A0A1W9SA64-F1
#
_entry.id   AF-A0A1W9SA64-F1
#
_cell.length_a   1.000
_cell.length_b   1.000
_cell.length_c   1.000
_cell.angle_alpha   90.00
_cell.angle_beta   90.00
_cell.angle_gamma   90.00
#
_symmetry.space_group_name_H-M   'P 1'
#
loop_
_entity.id
_entity.type
_entity.pdbx_description
1 polymer ?
#
loop_
_entity_poly.entity_id
_entity_poly.type
_entity_poly.pdbx_seq_one_letter_code
_entity_poly.pdbx_strand_id
1 'polypeptide(L)'
;MRKDKFNNFIFSLQIVVACIPAAIIGLLFQNKIDIILEDYGTLVVGVGLLLTGTVLYMIKDIRILKGKTMINWADTILVGLAQGIILVGLAQGIAIFPGVSRSGMTSTTSIKRGMGIDSALNFSFLLYIPLSIGSLFLMVYKVISKMNTENLTVLQSLGVPSNIYFIYYLLAFVGAVVATYFAYRLIFNIFKSGKLKYFSYYCIIIGMGSLLYFMAS
;
A
#
# COMPACT_ATOMS: atom_id res chain seq x y z
N MET A 1 -23.01 4.64 -22.28
CA MET A 1 -22.32 3.42 -22.76
C MET A 1 -20.92 3.66 -23.32
N ARG A 2 -20.70 4.43 -24.40
CA ARG A 2 -19.35 4.62 -24.98
C ARG A 2 -18.41 5.47 -24.08
N LYS A 3 -18.96 6.50 -23.42
CA LYS A 3 -18.24 7.37 -22.47
C LYS A 3 -17.83 6.65 -21.18
N ASP A 4 -18.67 5.72 -20.69
CA ASP A 4 -18.39 4.94 -19.48
C ASP A 4 -17.26 3.93 -19.70
N LYS A 5 -17.26 3.24 -20.85
CA LYS A 5 -16.17 2.34 -21.24
C LYS A 5 -14.84 3.08 -21.37
N PHE A 6 -14.87 4.28 -21.96
CA PHE A 6 -13.69 5.14 -22.08
C PHE A 6 -13.16 5.55 -20.70
N ASN A 7 -14.03 6.05 -19.81
CA ASN A 7 -13.64 6.45 -18.45
C ASN A 7 -13.05 5.27 -17.64
N ASN A 8 -13.61 4.07 -17.78
CA ASN A 8 -13.07 2.87 -17.13
C ASN A 8 -11.70 2.48 -17.69
N PHE A 9 -11.52 2.53 -19.01
CA PHE A 9 -10.22 2.26 -19.63
C PHE A 9 -9.14 3.20 -19.11
N ILE A 10 -9.45 4.51 -19.05
CA ILE A 10 -8.46 5.46 -18.56
C ILE A 10 -8.19 5.29 -17.07
N PHE A 11 -9.21 4.96 -16.27
CA PHE A 11 -9.01 4.63 -14.85
C PHE A 11 -8.06 3.43 -14.67
N SER A 12 -8.18 2.40 -15.49
CA SER A 12 -7.22 1.28 -15.52
C SER A 12 -5.81 1.74 -15.92
N LEU A 13 -5.69 2.62 -16.92
CA LEU A 13 -4.40 3.18 -17.33
C LEU A 13 -3.73 4.00 -16.20
N GLN A 14 -4.52 4.76 -15.45
CA GLN A 14 -4.02 5.53 -14.29
C GLN A 14 -3.44 4.63 -13.21
N ILE A 15 -4.06 3.46 -12.97
CA ILE A 15 -3.52 2.46 -12.04
C ILE A 15 -2.13 2.01 -12.51
N VAL A 16 -2.00 1.65 -13.79
CA VAL A 16 -0.71 1.21 -14.36
C VAL A 16 0.35 2.31 -14.24
N VAL A 17 0.00 3.57 -14.57
CA VAL A 17 0.93 4.71 -14.47
C VAL A 17 1.36 4.96 -13.02
N ALA A 18 0.44 4.90 -12.05
CA ALA A 18 0.77 5.04 -10.64
C ALA A 18 1.68 3.91 -10.12
N CYS A 19 1.67 2.74 -10.75
CA CYS A 19 2.59 1.67 -10.38
C CYS A 19 4.04 1.98 -10.73
N ILE A 20 4.32 2.81 -11.74
CA ILE A 20 5.69 3.04 -12.24
C ILE A 20 6.60 3.65 -11.16
N PRO A 21 6.26 4.78 -10.51
CA PRO A 21 7.12 5.34 -9.46
C PRO A 21 7.29 4.39 -8.27
N ALA A 22 6.22 3.70 -7.88
CA ALA A 22 6.25 2.75 -6.77
C ALA A 22 7.17 1.55 -7.07
N ALA A 23 7.11 1.02 -8.29
CA ALA A 23 7.96 -0.08 -8.73
C ALA A 23 9.44 0.35 -8.78
N ILE A 24 9.74 1.55 -9.30
CA ILE A 24 11.10 2.10 -9.31
C ILE A 24 11.64 2.21 -7.88
N ILE A 25 10.87 2.82 -6.96
CA ILE A 25 11.28 2.94 -5.56
C ILE A 25 11.47 1.56 -4.92
N GLY A 26 10.55 0.62 -5.16
CA GLY A 26 10.67 -0.75 -4.64
C GLY A 26 11.93 -1.45 -5.12
N LEU A 27 12.20 -1.42 -6.42
CA LEU A 27 13.39 -2.05 -6.99
C LEU A 27 14.70 -1.44 -6.47
N LEU A 28 14.72 -0.14 -6.19
CA LEU A 28 15.92 0.56 -5.72
C LEU A 28 16.16 0.42 -4.21
N PHE A 29 15.10 0.37 -3.41
CA PHE A 29 15.20 0.48 -1.95
C PHE A 29 14.86 -0.80 -1.19
N GLN A 30 14.24 -1.82 -1.81
CA GLN A 30 13.83 -3.05 -1.14
C GLN A 30 14.98 -3.68 -0.33
N ASN A 31 16.12 -3.95 -0.96
CA ASN A 31 17.25 -4.59 -0.27
C ASN A 31 17.79 -3.73 0.88
N LYS A 32 17.78 -2.39 0.76
CA LYS A 32 18.24 -1.49 1.82
C LYS A 32 17.28 -1.48 3.00
N ILE A 33 15.98 -1.51 2.71
CA ILE A 33 14.94 -1.61 3.72
C ILE A 33 15.08 -2.94 4.47
N ASP A 34 15.25 -4.06 3.76
CA ASP A 34 15.41 -5.38 4.37
C ASP A 34 16.57 -5.40 5.39
N ILE A 35 17.73 -4.85 5.04
CA ILE A 35 18.89 -4.74 5.94
C ILE A 35 18.58 -3.90 7.19
N ILE A 36 17.93 -2.75 7.03
CA ILE A 36 17.60 -1.89 8.18
C ILE A 36 16.58 -2.59 9.10
N LEU A 37 15.69 -3.42 8.54
CA LEU A 37 14.67 -4.11 9.32
C LEU A 37 15.23 -5.23 10.20
N GLU A 38 16.37 -5.82 9.84
CA GLU A 38 17.02 -6.85 10.65
C GLU A 38 17.41 -6.31 12.03
N ASP A 39 17.97 -5.10 12.08
CA ASP A 39 18.45 -4.49 13.33
C ASP A 39 17.46 -3.50 13.95
N TYR A 40 16.65 -2.81 13.13
CA TYR A 40 15.83 -1.67 13.55
C TYR A 40 14.34 -1.84 13.21
N GLY A 41 13.87 -3.07 13.01
CA GLY A 41 12.50 -3.36 12.55
C GLY A 41 11.40 -2.65 13.34
N THR A 42 11.43 -2.75 14.67
CA THR A 42 10.47 -2.10 15.57
C THR A 42 10.50 -0.57 15.44
N LEU A 43 11.70 0.02 15.36
CA LEU A 43 11.87 1.46 15.20
C LEU A 43 11.30 1.94 13.87
N VAL A 44 11.63 1.24 12.77
CA VAL A 44 11.14 1.59 11.43
C VAL A 44 9.62 1.54 11.37
N VAL A 45 9.01 0.47 11.91
CA VAL A 45 7.55 0.33 11.99
C VAL A 45 6.94 1.46 12.82
N GLY A 46 7.55 1.80 13.97
CA GLY A 46 7.11 2.90 14.82
C GLY A 46 7.10 4.24 14.08
N VAL A 47 8.21 4.58 13.41
CA VAL A 47 8.34 5.80 12.60
C VAL A 47 7.32 5.82 11.45
N GLY A 48 7.13 4.68 10.76
CA GLY A 48 6.16 4.56 9.67
C GLY A 48 4.71 4.77 10.13
N LEU A 49 4.36 4.27 11.32
CA LEU A 49 3.06 4.49 11.93
C LEU A 49 2.85 5.96 12.33
N LEU A 50 3.88 6.62 12.89
CA LEU A 50 3.82 8.06 13.17
C LEU A 50 3.63 8.90 11.91
N LEU A 51 4.37 8.56 10.83
CA LEU A 51 4.22 9.22 9.54
C LEU A 51 2.79 9.07 9.02
N THR A 52 2.27 7.85 9.04
CA THR A 52 0.88 7.55 8.66
C THR A 52 -0.11 8.36 9.47
N GLY A 53 0.00 8.29 10.81
CA GLY A 53 -0.88 8.97 11.73
C GLY A 53 -0.88 10.48 11.50
N THR A 54 0.28 11.06 11.24
CA THR A 54 0.45 12.49 10.93
C THR A 54 -0.22 12.86 9.61
N VAL A 55 0.01 12.11 8.53
CA VAL A 55 -0.61 12.38 7.23
C VAL A 55 -2.13 12.29 7.31
N LEU A 56 -2.65 11.27 8.00
CA LEU A 56 -4.09 11.11 8.24
C LEU A 56 -4.67 12.24 9.09
N TYR A 57 -3.92 12.70 10.10
CA TYR A 57 -4.34 13.82 10.94
C TYR A 57 -4.47 15.11 10.13
N MET A 58 -3.49 15.40 9.27
CA MET A 58 -3.46 16.61 8.44
C MET A 58 -4.65 16.72 7.49
N ILE A 59 -5.22 15.58 7.07
CA ILE A 59 -6.34 15.56 6.12
C ILE A 59 -7.69 15.27 6.77
N LYS A 60 -7.76 15.12 8.10
CA LYS A 60 -8.97 14.69 8.82
C LYS A 60 -10.16 15.66 8.67
N ASP A 61 -9.87 16.95 8.52
CA ASP A 61 -10.87 18.02 8.44
C ASP A 61 -11.11 18.50 6.99
N ILE A 62 -10.45 17.88 6.00
CA ILE A 62 -10.71 18.22 4.60
C ILE A 62 -12.16 17.89 4.31
N ARG A 63 -12.90 18.85 3.76
CA ARG A 63 -14.26 18.61 3.24
C ARG A 63 -14.16 17.65 2.06
N ILE A 64 -14.28 16.36 2.35
CA ILE A 64 -14.19 15.33 1.33
C ILE A 64 -15.45 15.43 0.47
N LEU A 65 -15.27 15.70 -0.83
CA LEU A 65 -16.35 15.63 -1.81
C LEU A 65 -16.96 14.22 -1.73
N LYS A 66 -18.22 14.14 -1.32
CA LYS A 66 -18.97 12.87 -1.29
C LYS A 66 -19.29 12.46 -2.72
N GLY A 67 -19.09 11.17 -3.03
CA GLY A 67 -19.47 10.56 -4.31
C GLY A 67 -18.31 10.19 -5.22
N LYS A 68 -18.66 9.81 -6.47
CA LYS A 68 -17.74 9.34 -7.52
C LYS A 68 -17.22 10.50 -8.37
N THR A 69 -16.68 11.55 -7.76
CA THR A 69 -15.95 12.56 -8.53
C THR A 69 -14.65 11.92 -9.01
N MET A 70 -14.65 11.51 -10.27
CA MET A 70 -13.44 11.21 -10.99
C MET A 70 -12.72 12.54 -11.23
N ILE A 71 -11.39 12.53 -11.28
CA ILE A 71 -10.64 13.72 -11.69
C ILE A 71 -11.19 14.12 -13.07
N ASN A 72 -11.77 15.33 -13.18
CA ASN A 72 -12.45 15.75 -14.39
C ASN A 72 -11.43 15.87 -15.52
N TRP A 73 -11.65 15.16 -16.62
CA TRP A 73 -10.72 15.05 -17.75
C TRP A 73 -10.54 16.36 -18.53
N ALA A 74 -11.46 17.32 -18.37
CA ALA A 74 -11.52 18.54 -19.17
C ALA A 74 -10.84 19.77 -18.54
N ASP A 75 -10.69 19.84 -17.21
CA ASP A 75 -10.41 21.12 -16.52
C ASP A 75 -9.03 21.24 -15.88
N THR A 76 -8.11 20.32 -16.13
CA THR A 76 -6.73 20.49 -15.64
C THR A 76 -5.77 19.98 -16.69
N ILE A 77 -5.12 20.94 -17.35
CA ILE A 77 -3.99 20.80 -18.27
C ILE A 77 -3.29 19.45 -18.05
N LEU A 78 -3.16 18.65 -19.11
CA LEU A 78 -2.50 17.34 -19.18
C LEU A 78 -1.27 17.16 -18.24
N VAL A 79 -0.54 18.25 -17.97
CA VAL A 79 0.59 18.36 -17.04
C VAL A 79 0.20 18.15 -15.56
N GLY A 80 -0.88 18.75 -15.06
CA GLY A 80 -1.32 18.61 -13.66
C GLY A 80 -1.91 17.23 -13.32
N LEU A 81 -2.49 16.55 -14.32
CA LEU A 81 -3.14 15.25 -14.16
C LEU A 81 -2.11 14.11 -14.04
N ALA A 82 -1.08 14.12 -14.89
CA ALA A 82 0.07 13.22 -14.78
C ALA A 82 0.78 13.43 -13.43
N GLN A 83 0.97 14.69 -13.01
CA GLN A 83 1.51 15.02 -11.70
C GLN A 83 0.65 14.46 -10.54
N GLY A 84 -0.67 14.44 -10.69
CA GLY A 84 -1.59 13.87 -9.71
C GLY A 84 -1.34 12.38 -9.47
N ILE A 85 -1.38 11.59 -10.55
CA ILE A 85 -1.20 10.14 -10.53
C ILE A 85 0.23 9.75 -10.16
N ILE A 86 1.24 10.49 -10.63
CA ILE A 86 2.63 10.30 -10.23
C ILE A 86 2.81 10.52 -8.73
N LEU A 87 2.19 11.54 -8.13
CA LEU A 87 2.23 11.71 -6.68
C LEU A 87 1.58 10.55 -5.93
N VAL A 88 0.51 9.95 -6.45
CA VAL A 88 -0.08 8.75 -5.84
C VAL A 88 0.90 7.58 -5.90
N GLY A 89 1.59 7.40 -7.04
CA GLY A 89 2.65 6.40 -7.18
C GLY A 89 3.84 6.64 -6.25
N LEU A 90 4.27 7.90 -6.06
CA LEU A 90 5.31 8.26 -5.10
C LEU A 90 4.86 8.01 -3.65
N ALA A 91 3.62 8.38 -3.30
CA ALA A 91 3.04 8.09 -1.99
C ALA A 91 2.98 6.58 -1.74
N GLN A 92 2.72 5.78 -2.78
CA GLN A 92 2.77 4.33 -2.71
C GLN A 92 4.19 3.77 -2.56
N GLY A 93 5.19 4.39 -3.20
CA GLY A 93 6.60 4.07 -3.02
C GLY A 93 7.09 4.38 -1.59
N ILE A 94 6.66 5.49 -1.00
CA ILE A 94 6.89 5.80 0.43
C ILE A 94 6.23 4.74 1.32
N ALA A 95 5.08 4.20 0.91
CA ALA A 95 4.40 3.16 1.65
C ALA A 95 5.04 1.76 1.54
N ILE A 96 6.22 1.64 0.94
CA ILE A 96 7.05 0.42 1.00
C ILE A 96 7.74 0.32 2.36
N PHE A 97 8.01 1.45 3.02
CA PHE A 97 8.57 1.46 4.38
C PHE A 97 7.59 0.80 5.37
N PRO A 98 8.03 -0.17 6.17
CA PRO A 98 7.16 -0.83 7.15
C PRO A 98 6.55 0.14 8.15
N GLY A 99 5.34 -0.17 8.59
CA GLY A 99 4.53 0.72 9.43
C GLY A 99 3.82 1.84 8.66
N VAL A 100 4.21 2.15 7.43
CA VAL A 100 3.48 3.13 6.59
C VAL A 100 2.23 2.47 6.01
N SER A 101 1.05 3.05 6.27
CA SER A 101 -0.21 2.55 5.71
C SER A 101 -0.31 2.90 4.24
N ARG A 102 -0.16 1.89 3.37
CA ARG A 102 -0.34 2.05 1.92
C ARG A 102 -1.68 2.67 1.57
N SER A 103 -2.79 2.08 2.04
CA SER A 103 -4.13 2.59 1.78
C SER A 103 -4.33 4.01 2.31
N GLY A 104 -3.76 4.34 3.48
CA GLY A 104 -3.70 5.70 3.98
C GLY A 104 -3.02 6.63 2.99
N MET A 105 -1.75 6.39 2.65
CA MET A 105 -0.96 7.25 1.79
C MET A 105 -1.58 7.45 0.39
N THR A 106 -2.04 6.37 -0.25
CA THR A 106 -2.60 6.47 -1.60
C THR A 106 -4.00 7.09 -1.62
N SER A 107 -4.91 6.69 -0.71
CA SER A 107 -6.25 7.29 -0.67
C SER A 107 -6.22 8.75 -0.23
N THR A 108 -5.41 9.12 0.76
CA THR A 108 -5.28 10.53 1.18
C THR A 108 -4.70 11.41 0.08
N THR A 109 -3.68 10.92 -0.64
CA THR A 109 -3.11 11.62 -1.79
C THR A 109 -4.12 11.75 -2.93
N SER A 110 -4.85 10.68 -3.26
CA SER A 110 -5.94 10.71 -4.26
C SER A 110 -7.03 11.73 -3.91
N ILE A 111 -7.47 11.76 -2.65
CA ILE A 111 -8.47 12.73 -2.16
C ILE A 111 -7.93 14.15 -2.27
N LYS A 112 -6.68 14.39 -1.84
CA LYS A 112 -6.01 15.69 -1.93
C LYS A 112 -5.83 16.15 -3.40
N ARG A 113 -5.74 15.20 -4.33
CA ARG A 113 -5.73 15.45 -5.78
C ARG A 113 -7.12 15.59 -6.41
N GLY A 114 -8.17 15.65 -5.60
CA GLY A 114 -9.54 15.96 -6.05
C GLY A 114 -10.39 14.73 -6.38
N MET A 115 -9.91 13.51 -6.14
CA MET A 115 -10.76 12.32 -6.28
C MET A 115 -11.81 12.28 -5.16
N GLY A 116 -13.05 11.98 -5.53
CA GLY A 116 -14.11 11.69 -4.58
C GLY A 116 -13.77 10.47 -3.74
N ILE A 117 -14.31 10.40 -2.52
CA ILE A 117 -13.88 9.41 -1.52
C ILE A 117 -14.05 7.96 -2.02
N ASP A 118 -15.14 7.67 -2.73
CA ASP A 118 -15.41 6.35 -3.28
C ASP A 118 -14.39 5.98 -4.35
N SER A 119 -14.11 6.92 -5.27
CA SER A 119 -13.14 6.72 -6.34
C SER A 119 -11.72 6.59 -5.79
N ALA A 120 -11.33 7.40 -4.80
CA ALA A 120 -10.01 7.36 -4.19
C ALA A 120 -9.73 6.04 -3.46
N LEU A 121 -10.72 5.55 -2.71
CA LEU A 121 -10.59 4.28 -1.99
C LEU A 121 -10.58 3.09 -2.96
N ASN A 122 -11.45 3.09 -3.97
CA ASN A 122 -11.44 2.05 -5.02
C ASN A 122 -10.14 2.07 -5.83
N PHE A 123 -9.64 3.26 -6.19
CA PHE A 123 -8.37 3.43 -6.89
C PHE A 123 -7.22 2.87 -6.07
N SER A 124 -7.13 3.25 -4.79
CA SER A 124 -6.11 2.73 -3.88
C SER A 124 -6.16 1.21 -3.73
N PHE A 125 -7.36 0.62 -3.65
CA PHE A 125 -7.52 -0.83 -3.55
C PHE A 125 -7.06 -1.53 -4.83
N LEU A 126 -7.49 -1.05 -6.00
CA LEU A 126 -7.11 -1.65 -7.28
C LEU A 126 -5.63 -1.45 -7.60
N LEU A 127 -5.05 -0.33 -7.18
CA LEU A 127 -3.62 -0.03 -7.31
C LEU A 127 -2.72 -1.00 -6.54
N TYR A 128 -3.22 -1.61 -5.46
CA TYR A 128 -2.49 -2.63 -4.71
C TYR A 128 -2.27 -3.90 -5.55
N ILE A 129 -3.26 -4.31 -6.35
CA ILE A 129 -3.28 -5.60 -7.05
C ILE A 129 -2.10 -5.80 -8.00
N PRO A 130 -1.87 -4.94 -9.03
CA PRO A 130 -0.78 -5.15 -9.98
C PRO A 130 0.60 -5.09 -9.34
N LEU A 131 0.80 -4.22 -8.34
CA LEU A 131 2.06 -4.13 -7.61
C LEU A 131 2.34 -5.36 -6.76
N SER A 132 1.33 -5.90 -6.09
CA SER A 132 1.48 -7.13 -5.30
C SER A 132 1.74 -8.34 -6.19
N ILE A 133 1.10 -8.42 -7.36
CA ILE A 133 1.41 -9.42 -8.39
C ILE A 133 2.85 -9.27 -8.86
N GLY A 134 3.31 -8.06 -9.16
CA GLY A 134 4.69 -7.79 -9.56
C GLY A 134 5.72 -8.22 -8.49
N SER A 135 5.44 -7.91 -7.22
CA SER A 135 6.27 -8.35 -6.09
C SER A 135 6.32 -9.87 -5.96
N LEU A 136 5.18 -10.55 -6.16
CA LEU A 136 5.11 -12.01 -6.13
C LEU A 136 5.94 -12.62 -7.25
N PHE A 137 5.82 -12.11 -8.49
CA PHE A 137 6.64 -12.57 -9.61
C PHE A 137 8.13 -12.38 -9.35
N LEU A 138 8.53 -11.23 -8.82
CA LEU A 138 9.92 -10.94 -8.50
C LEU A 138 10.45 -11.89 -7.39
N MET A 139 9.64 -12.19 -6.39
CA MET A 139 9.98 -13.15 -5.34
C MET A 139 10.16 -14.56 -5.92
N VAL A 140 9.20 -15.04 -6.72
CA VAL A 140 9.27 -16.36 -7.37
C VAL A 140 10.50 -16.46 -8.28
N TYR A 141 10.77 -15.42 -9.07
CA TYR A 141 11.96 -15.37 -9.93
C TYR A 141 13.27 -15.44 -9.13
N LYS A 142 13.38 -14.70 -8.02
CA LYS A 142 14.55 -14.77 -7.11
C LYS A 142 14.73 -16.16 -6.53
N VAL A 143 13.64 -16.86 -6.20
CA VAL A 143 13.69 -18.24 -5.69
C VAL A 143 14.20 -19.20 -6.77
N ILE A 144 13.60 -19.18 -7.96
CA ILE A 144 13.96 -20.10 -9.06
C ILE A 144 15.40 -19.87 -9.53
N SER A 145 15.83 -18.61 -9.65
CA SER A 145 17.21 -18.28 -10.06
C SER A 145 18.26 -18.79 -9.07
N LYS A 146 18.00 -18.70 -7.76
CA LYS A 146 18.89 -19.28 -6.74
C LYS A 146 18.90 -20.81 -6.76
N MET A 147 17.76 -21.47 -7.03
CA MET A 147 17.69 -22.93 -7.18
C MET A 147 18.56 -23.49 -8.31
N ASN A 148 18.71 -22.75 -9.41
CA ASN A 148 19.55 -23.18 -10.54
C ASN A 148 21.06 -23.06 -10.26
N THR A 149 21.45 -22.37 -9.18
CA THR A 149 22.85 -22.01 -8.91
C THR A 149 23.44 -22.80 -7.73
N GLU A 150 22.61 -23.27 -6.78
CA GLU A 150 23.04 -23.98 -5.57
C GLU A 150 22.14 -25.21 -5.29
N ASN A 151 22.76 -26.38 -5.08
CA ASN A 151 22.07 -27.65 -4.80
C ASN A 151 21.15 -27.54 -3.57
N LEU A 152 19.87 -27.93 -3.71
CA LEU A 152 18.78 -28.31 -2.77
C LEU A 152 18.67 -27.70 -1.36
N THR A 153 19.75 -27.32 -0.70
CA THR A 153 19.83 -26.66 0.62
C THR A 153 19.19 -25.27 0.66
N VAL A 154 19.02 -24.62 -0.51
CA VAL A 154 18.39 -23.30 -0.63
C VAL A 154 16.87 -23.33 -0.47
N LEU A 155 16.17 -24.44 -0.76
CA LEU A 155 14.72 -24.52 -0.51
C LEU A 155 14.39 -24.33 0.97
N GLN A 156 15.23 -24.88 1.85
CA GLN A 156 15.09 -24.75 3.30
C GLN A 156 15.48 -23.36 3.79
N SER A 157 16.50 -22.72 3.20
CA SER A 157 16.91 -21.36 3.57
C SER A 157 15.97 -20.26 3.05
N LEU A 158 15.21 -20.53 1.99
CA LEU A 158 14.20 -19.62 1.44
C LEU A 158 12.81 -19.81 2.06
N GLY A 159 12.67 -20.70 3.05
CA GLY A 159 11.39 -20.98 3.71
C GLY A 159 10.38 -21.73 2.83
N VAL A 160 10.82 -22.41 1.77
CA VAL A 160 9.99 -23.32 0.98
C VAL A 160 9.81 -24.60 1.79
N PRO A 161 8.64 -24.86 2.37
CA PRO A 161 8.51 -25.88 3.39
C PRO A 161 8.31 -27.27 2.77
N SER A 162 8.73 -28.29 3.51
CA SER A 162 8.27 -29.67 3.31
C SER A 162 6.74 -29.75 3.23
N ASN A 163 6.19 -30.73 2.51
CA ASN A 163 4.74 -30.98 2.35
C ASN A 163 3.92 -30.86 3.65
N ILE A 164 4.53 -31.11 4.81
CA ILE A 164 3.93 -30.98 6.15
C ILE A 164 3.37 -29.58 6.43
N TYR A 165 3.99 -28.50 5.96
CA TYR A 165 3.52 -27.15 6.29
C TYR A 165 2.46 -26.61 5.33
N PHE A 166 2.17 -27.30 4.22
CA PHE A 166 1.21 -26.83 3.22
C PHE A 166 -0.15 -26.48 3.83
N ILE A 167 -0.61 -27.29 4.80
CA ILE A 167 -1.86 -27.04 5.50
C ILE A 167 -1.84 -25.74 6.31
N TYR A 168 -0.72 -25.40 6.96
CA TYR A 168 -0.59 -24.14 7.71
C TYR A 168 -0.59 -22.93 6.78
N TYR A 169 0.06 -23.01 5.61
CA TYR A 169 -0.01 -21.93 4.60
C TYR A 169 -1.40 -21.77 4.03
N LEU A 170 -2.12 -22.87 3.78
CA LEU A 170 -3.50 -22.81 3.31
C LEU A 170 -4.40 -22.14 4.35
N LEU A 171 -4.28 -22.51 5.63
CA LEU A 171 -5.02 -21.89 6.72
C LEU A 171 -4.65 -20.41 6.90
N ALA A 172 -3.37 -20.06 6.83
CA ALA A 172 -2.91 -18.68 6.89
C ALA A 172 -3.43 -17.85 5.70
N PHE A 173 -3.47 -18.43 4.50
CA PHE A 173 -4.02 -17.79 3.31
C PHE A 173 -5.52 -17.52 3.47
N VAL A 174 -6.31 -18.52 3.90
CA VAL A 174 -7.74 -18.35 4.17
C VAL A 174 -7.95 -17.29 5.26
N GLY A 175 -7.18 -17.35 6.35
CA GLY A 175 -7.20 -16.34 7.41
C GLY A 175 -6.90 -14.94 6.90
N ALA A 176 -5.88 -14.78 6.06
CA ALA A 176 -5.51 -13.50 5.44
C ALA A 176 -6.61 -12.96 4.52
N VAL A 177 -7.29 -13.80 3.73
CA VAL A 177 -8.42 -13.39 2.89
C VAL A 177 -9.57 -12.86 3.74
N VAL A 178 -9.94 -13.60 4.79
CA VAL A 178 -11.02 -13.20 5.71
C VAL A 178 -10.65 -11.90 6.43
N ALA A 179 -9.45 -11.82 7.00
CA ALA A 179 -8.96 -10.62 7.67
C ALA A 179 -8.93 -9.41 6.74
N THR A 180 -8.48 -9.58 5.49
CA THR A 180 -8.45 -8.52 4.48
C THR A 180 -9.85 -8.01 4.15
N TYR A 181 -10.84 -8.90 4.04
CA TYR A 181 -12.23 -8.51 3.81
C TYR A 181 -12.79 -7.63 4.94
N PHE A 182 -12.56 -8.01 6.19
CA PHE A 182 -12.98 -7.22 7.34
C PHE A 182 -12.21 -5.90 7.46
N ALA A 183 -10.89 -5.93 7.30
CA ALA A 183 -10.04 -4.74 7.32
C ALA A 183 -10.43 -3.74 6.23
N TYR A 184 -10.71 -4.24 5.02
CA TYR A 184 -11.22 -3.43 3.92
C TYR A 184 -12.52 -2.73 4.32
N ARG A 185 -13.52 -3.46 4.83
CA ARG A 185 -14.80 -2.86 5.27
C ARG A 185 -14.60 -1.83 6.38
N LEU A 186 -13.76 -2.12 7.35
CA LEU A 186 -13.48 -1.23 8.48
C LEU A 186 -12.86 0.08 8.01
N ILE A 187 -11.79 0.02 7.21
CA ILE A 187 -11.09 1.19 6.69
C ILE A 187 -12.02 2.01 5.79
N PHE A 188 -12.74 1.37 4.87
CA PHE A 188 -13.70 2.05 4.00
C PHE A 188 -14.76 2.82 4.80
N ASN A 189 -15.30 2.20 5.84
CA ASN A 189 -16.31 2.82 6.69
C ASN A 189 -15.75 4.00 7.51
N ILE A 190 -14.51 3.91 7.99
CA ILE A 190 -13.86 5.01 8.72
C ILE A 190 -13.66 6.22 7.80
N PHE A 191 -13.15 6.01 6.59
CA PHE A 191 -12.98 7.08 5.61
C PHE A 191 -14.34 7.72 5.25
N LYS A 192 -15.35 6.89 4.91
CA LYS A 192 -16.69 7.37 4.53
C LYS A 192 -17.42 8.12 5.64
N SER A 193 -17.21 7.73 6.89
CA SER A 193 -17.84 8.39 8.04
C SER A 193 -17.13 9.67 8.49
N GLY A 194 -16.03 10.07 7.83
CA GLY A 194 -15.23 11.24 8.24
C GLY A 194 -14.52 11.03 9.58
N LYS A 195 -14.45 9.78 10.06
CA LYS A 195 -13.87 9.42 11.36
C LYS A 195 -12.36 9.15 11.28
N LEU A 196 -11.70 9.72 10.27
CA LEU A 196 -10.28 9.47 10.00
C LEU A 196 -9.36 9.82 11.17
N LYS A 197 -9.76 10.82 11.97
CA LYS A 197 -9.05 11.22 13.20
C LYS A 197 -8.80 10.07 14.17
N TYR A 198 -9.73 9.11 14.28
CA TYR A 198 -9.56 7.98 15.20
C TYR A 198 -8.50 7.00 14.69
N PHE A 199 -8.44 6.78 13.38
CA PHE A 199 -7.40 5.94 12.79
C PHE A 199 -6.03 6.60 12.88
N SER A 200 -5.98 7.93 12.71
CA SER A 200 -4.77 8.72 12.98
C SER A 200 -4.28 8.54 14.42
N TYR A 201 -5.15 8.67 15.43
CA TYR A 201 -4.77 8.48 16.83
C TYR A 201 -4.27 7.07 17.11
N TYR A 202 -4.91 6.05 16.55
CA TYR A 202 -4.44 4.67 16.64
C TYR A 202 -2.99 4.55 16.12
N CYS A 203 -2.70 5.05 14.91
CA CYS A 203 -1.36 5.00 14.34
C CYS A 203 -0.33 5.77 15.20
N ILE A 204 -0.70 6.93 15.73
CA ILE A 204 0.20 7.73 16.58
C ILE A 204 0.51 7.01 17.88
N ILE A 205 -0.50 6.48 18.57
CA ILE A 205 -0.33 5.79 19.86
C ILE A 205 0.51 4.53 19.70
N ILE A 206 0.20 3.68 18.71
CA ILE A 206 0.96 2.45 18.48
C ILE A 206 2.37 2.78 17.98
N GLY A 207 2.54 3.82 17.15
CA GLY A 207 3.84 4.30 16.72
C GLY A 207 4.72 4.74 17.90
N MET A 208 4.19 5.59 18.78
CA MET A 208 4.87 6.00 20.02
C MET A 208 5.20 4.79 20.90
N GLY A 209 4.23 3.89 21.11
CA GLY A 209 4.45 2.67 21.90
C GLY A 209 5.56 1.78 21.33
N SER A 210 5.64 1.66 19.99
CA SER A 210 6.70 0.90 19.31
C SER A 210 8.07 1.53 19.52
N LEU A 211 8.18 2.87 19.48
CA LEU A 211 9.43 3.57 19.76
C LEU A 211 9.86 3.41 21.22
N LEU A 212 8.93 3.54 22.16
CA LEU A 212 9.21 3.33 23.59
C LEU A 212 9.65 1.91 23.87
N TYR A 213 9.01 0.92 23.26
CA TYR A 213 9.40 -0.48 23.37
C TYR A 213 10.82 -0.70 22.81
N PHE A 214 11.13 -0.15 21.64
CA PHE A 214 12.47 -0.23 21.05
C PHE A 214 13.54 0.43 21.93
N MET A 215 13.23 1.54 22.60
CA MET A 215 14.17 2.18 23.54
C MET A 215 14.38 1.39 24.83
N ALA A 216 13.45 0.50 25.18
CA ALA A 216 13.48 -0.30 26.39
C ALA A 216 14.06 -1.71 26.21
N SER A 217 14.12 -2.20 24.97
CA SER A 217 14.72 -3.48 24.56
C SER A 217 16.20 -3.36 24.27
#